data_AF-A0A355T1J7-F1
#
_entry.id   AF-A0A355T1J7-F1
#
_cell.length_a   1.000
_cell.length_b   1.000
_cell.length_c   1.000
_cell.angle_alpha   90.00
_cell.angle_beta   90.00
_cell.angle_gamma   90.00
#
_symmetry.space_group_name_H-M   'P 1'
#
loop_
_entity.id
_entity.type
_entity.pdbx_description
1 polymer ?
#
loop_
_entity_poly.entity_id
_entity_poly.type
_entity_poly.pdbx_seq_one_letter_code
_entity_poly.pdbx_strand_id
1 'polypeptide(L)' 'SANEKLALGTTLTAVTPHCDPTVNLYDAYHVLEDDMLVDIWPIEARGRSA' A
#
# COMPACT_ATOMS: atom_id res chain seq x y z
N SER A 1 4.18 4.28 26.95
CA SER A 1 4.58 3.02 27.63
C SER A 1 4.26 1.86 26.69
N ALA A 2 4.76 0.64 26.90
CA ALA A 2 4.56 -0.52 26.00
C ALA A 2 3.09 -1.00 25.83
N ASN A 3 2.12 -0.16 26.22
CA ASN A 3 0.68 -0.43 26.24
C ASN A 3 -0.15 0.78 25.78
N GLU A 4 0.45 1.72 25.04
CA GLU A 4 -0.29 2.82 24.44
C GLU A 4 -1.13 2.27 23.29
N LYS A 5 -2.41 2.04 23.55
CA LYS A 5 -3.35 1.51 22.56
C LYS A 5 -3.52 2.55 21.47
N LEU A 6 -3.31 2.14 20.22
CA LEU A 6 -3.63 2.98 19.07
C LEU A 6 -5.11 3.37 19.14
N ALA A 7 -5.39 4.66 18.99
CA ALA A 7 -6.75 5.15 18.95
C ALA A 7 -7.47 4.58 17.72
N LEU A 8 -8.79 4.40 17.82
CA LEU A 8 -9.60 4.06 16.66
C LEU A 8 -9.43 5.14 15.59
N GLY A 9 -9.24 4.72 14.33
CA GLY A 9 -8.93 5.62 13.22
C GLY A 9 -7.45 5.94 13.02
N THR A 10 -6.54 5.35 13.82
CA THR A 10 -5.09 5.49 13.55
C THR A 10 -4.73 4.79 12.24
N THR A 11 -4.14 5.54 11.31
CA THR A 11 -3.56 4.99 10.07
C THR A 11 -2.11 4.57 10.32
N LEU A 12 -1.72 3.42 9.80
CA LEU A 12 -0.36 2.89 9.87
C LEU A 12 0.15 2.61 8.46
N THR A 13 1.43 2.90 8.22
CA THR A 13 2.14 2.47 7.02
C THR A 13 2.89 1.18 7.33
N ALA A 14 2.66 0.14 6.52
CA ALA A 14 3.33 -1.14 6.65
C ALA A 14 4.22 -1.42 5.43
N VAL A 15 5.43 -1.92 5.67
CA VAL A 15 6.31 -2.40 4.61
C VAL A 15 5.92 -3.84 4.29
N THR A 16 5.73 -4.15 3.00
CA THR A 16 5.46 -5.51 2.57
C THR A 16 6.70 -6.41 2.74
N PRO A 17 6.54 -7.67 3.19
CA PRO A 17 7.64 -8.63 3.27
C PRO A 17 8.15 -9.09 1.90
N HIS A 18 7.34 -9.01 0.84
CA HIS A 18 7.74 -9.34 -0.54
C HIS A 18 6.90 -8.54 -1.54
N CYS A 19 7.56 -7.78 -2.40
CA CYS A 19 6.90 -6.83 -3.29
C CYS A 19 6.03 -7.53 -4.36
N ASP A 20 6.58 -8.46 -5.14
CA ASP A 20 5.89 -9.04 -6.32
C ASP A 20 4.51 -9.67 -6.03
N PRO A 21 4.34 -10.56 -5.04
CA PRO A 21 3.03 -11.13 -4.76
C PRO A 21 2.08 -10.10 -4.15
N THR A 22 2.60 -9.07 -3.46
CA THR A 22 1.77 -8.03 -2.84
C THR A 22 1.15 -7.14 -3.91
N VAL A 23 1.95 -6.65 -4.85
CA VAL A 23 1.47 -5.73 -5.88
C VAL A 23 0.45 -6.42 -6.79
N ASN A 24 0.56 -7.74 -6.99
CA ASN A 24 -0.42 -8.52 -7.75
C ASN A 24 -1.81 -8.63 -7.07
N LEU A 25 -1.94 -8.25 -5.80
CA LEU A 25 -3.22 -8.24 -5.07
C LEU A 25 -4.05 -6.97 -5.33
N TYR A 26 -3.46 -5.92 -5.92
CA TYR A 26 -4.08 -4.61 -6.07
C TYR A 26 -4.19 -4.20 -7.54
N ASP A 27 -5.13 -3.31 -7.85
CA ASP A 27 -5.33 -2.81 -9.21
C ASP A 27 -4.49 -1.55 -9.51
N ALA A 28 -4.01 -0.83 -8.49
CA ALA A 28 -3.28 0.42 -8.66
C ALA A 28 -2.31 0.74 -7.52
N TYR A 29 -1.30 1.55 -7.83
CA TYR A 29 -0.50 2.27 -6.85
C TYR A 29 -1.08 3.66 -6.61
N HIS A 30 -1.11 4.08 -5.35
CA HIS A 30 -1.30 5.48 -4.99
C HIS A 30 0.10 6.10 -4.85
N VAL A 31 0.43 7.09 -5.65
CA VAL A 31 1.75 7.74 -5.66
C VAL A 31 1.67 9.00 -4.82
N LEU A 32 2.56 9.14 -3.83
CA LEU A 32 2.59 10.26 -2.92
C LEU A 32 3.90 11.07 -3.05
N GLU A 33 3.80 12.38 -2.88
CA GLU A 33 4.90 13.32 -2.66
C GLU A 33 4.56 14.17 -1.43
N ASP A 34 5.44 14.22 -0.42
CA ASP A 34 5.20 14.94 0.85
C ASP A 34 3.81 14.65 1.47
N ASP A 35 3.44 13.37 1.55
CA ASP A 35 2.13 12.88 2.03
C ASP A 35 0.90 13.34 1.23
N MET A 36 1.11 13.96 0.06
CA MET A 36 0.06 14.35 -0.87
C MET A 36 -0.05 13.34 -2.01
N LEU A 37 -1.27 12.88 -2.31
CA LEU A 37 -1.53 12.05 -3.49
C LEU A 37 -1.30 12.87 -4.76
N VAL A 38 -0.34 12.44 -5.58
CA VAL A 38 0.03 13.14 -6.83
C VAL A 38 -0.37 12.36 -8.08
N ASP A 39 -0.52 11.04 -7.99
CA ASP A 39 -0.95 10.20 -9.12
C ASP A 39 -1.55 8.85 -8.66
N ILE A 40 -2.24 8.16 -9.55
CA ILE A 40 -2.70 6.79 -9.38
C ILE A 40 -2.30 5.97 -10.62
N TRP A 41 -1.38 5.02 -10.43
CA TRP A 41 -0.86 4.19 -11.53
C TRP A 41 -1.54 2.83 -11.59
N PRO A 42 -2.10 2.41 -12.74
CA PRO A 42 -2.68 1.08 -12.87
C PRO A 42 -1.60 -0.01 -12.83
N ILE A 43 -1.92 -1.15 -12.22
CA ILE A 43 -1.09 -2.36 -12.28
C ILE A 43 -1.55 -3.17 -13.50
N GLU A 44 -1.05 -2.80 -14.68
CA GLU A 44 -1.56 -3.29 -15.96
C GLU A 44 -1.45 -4.81 -16.13
N ALA A 45 -0.40 -5.41 -15.57
CA ALA A 45 -0.13 -6.84 -15.68
C ALA A 45 -0.70 -7.67 -14.52
N ARG A 46 -1.56 -7.11 -13.67
CA ARG A 46 -2.17 -7.84 -12.54
C ARG A 46 -2.82 -9.14 -13.02
N GLY A 47 -2.50 -10.25 -12.35
CA GLY A 47 -3.06 -11.58 -12.62
C GLY A 47 -2.65 -12.20 -13.97
N ARG A 48 -1.69 -11.61 -14.69
CA ARG A 48 -1.17 -12.15 -15.95
C ARG A 48 -0.13 -13.23 -15.66
N SER A 49 -0.61 -14.39 -15.22
CA SER A 49 0.20 -15.54 -14.78
C SER A 49 0.06 -16.77 -15.69
N ALA A 50 -0.54 -16.56 -16.88
CA ALA A 50 -0.77 -17.59 -17.89
C ALA A 50 0.47 -17.82 -18.76
#